data_AF-A0A1I0J2U5-F1
#
_entry.id   AF-A0A1I0J2U5-F1
#
_cell.length_a   1.000
_cell.length_b   1.000
_cell.length_c   1.000
_cell.angle_alpha   90.00
_cell.angle_beta   90.00
_cell.angle_gamma   90.00
#
_symmetry.space_group_name_H-M   'P 1'
#
loop_
_entity.id
_entity.type
_entity.pdbx_description
1 polymer ?
#
loop_
_entity_poly.entity_id
_entity_poly.type
_entity_poly.pdbx_seq_one_letter_code
_entity_poly.pdbx_strand_id
1 'polypeptide(L)'
;MTNIDWSKLITKEMKETQRIIALMGEVTAEQGRRKKIADDSIQPLQDDHDTSDADDAGEALLIAWKRYRSALSKIQQQPGYPTAVEWPVPPN
;
A
#
# COMPACT_ATOMS: atom_id res chain seq x y z
N MET A 1 -19.02 -33.49 34.74
CA MET A 1 -19.41 -32.26 34.02
C MET A 1 -18.46 -32.11 32.84
N THR A 2 -18.95 -32.22 31.61
CA THR A 2 -18.12 -32.12 30.42
C THR A 2 -17.84 -30.63 30.16
N ASN A 3 -16.57 -30.24 30.26
CA ASN A 3 -16.13 -28.87 29.99
C ASN A 3 -16.23 -28.64 28.47
N ILE A 4 -17.28 -27.94 28.01
CA ILE A 4 -17.41 -27.57 26.60
C ILE A 4 -16.23 -26.65 26.28
N ASP A 5 -15.39 -27.09 25.35
CA ASP A 5 -14.28 -26.30 24.85
C ASP A 5 -14.82 -25.22 23.91
N TRP A 6 -15.25 -24.10 24.49
CA TRP A 6 -15.78 -22.94 23.77
C TRP A 6 -14.77 -22.35 22.76
N SER A 7 -13.46 -22.68 22.86
CA SER A 7 -12.47 -22.29 21.84
C SER A 7 -12.72 -22.95 20.49
N LYS A 8 -13.42 -24.09 20.45
CA LYS A 8 -13.81 -24.80 19.22
C LYS A 8 -15.06 -24.21 18.55
N LEU A 9 -15.76 -23.28 19.22
CA LEU A 9 -16.95 -22.60 18.70
C LEU A 9 -16.63 -21.32 17.93
N ILE A 10 -15.36 -21.02 17.64
CA ILE A 10 -15.06 -20.05 16.59
C ILE A 10 -15.60 -20.62 15.28
N THR A 11 -16.72 -20.05 14.84
CA THR A 11 -17.42 -20.48 13.64
C THR A 11 -16.50 -20.31 12.43
N LYS A 12 -16.74 -21.08 11.37
CA LYS A 12 -16.02 -20.94 10.10
C LYS A 12 -16.02 -19.48 9.62
N GLU A 13 -17.13 -18.77 9.85
CA GLU A 13 -17.31 -17.35 9.53
C GLU A 13 -16.37 -16.45 10.35
N MET A 14 -16.24 -16.66 11.67
CA MET A 14 -15.31 -15.87 12.50
C MET A 14 -13.85 -16.05 12.07
N LYS A 15 -13.44 -17.28 11.69
CA LYS A 15 -12.09 -17.54 11.18
C LYS A 15 -11.84 -16.81 9.86
N GLU A 16 -12.83 -16.80 8.98
CA GLU A 16 -12.73 -16.11 7.70
C GLU A 16 -12.68 -14.59 7.90
N THR A 17 -13.50 -14.03 8.79
CA THR A 17 -13.45 -12.60 9.14
C THR A 17 -12.07 -12.22 9.69
N GLN A 18 -11.51 -13.01 10.61
CA GLN A 18 -10.18 -12.75 11.16
C GLN A 18 -9.10 -12.80 10.09
N ARG A 19 -9.22 -13.73 9.14
CA ARG A 19 -8.31 -13.83 7.99
C ARG A 19 -8.38 -12.60 7.10
N ILE A 20 -9.58 -12.13 6.77
CA ILE A 20 -9.77 -10.92 5.95
C ILE A 20 -9.20 -9.68 6.66
N ILE A 21 -9.42 -9.54 7.96
CA ILE A 21 -8.83 -8.44 8.76
C ILE A 21 -7.30 -8.50 8.73
N ALA A 22 -6.72 -9.69 8.90
CA ALA A 22 -5.27 -9.86 8.82
C ALA A 22 -4.72 -9.45 7.44
N LEU A 23 -5.38 -9.86 6.36
CA LEU A 23 -5.02 -9.45 4.99
C LEU A 23 -5.11 -7.94 4.79
N MET A 24 -6.14 -7.27 5.30
CA MET A 24 -6.24 -5.81 5.24
C MET A 24 -5.05 -5.13 5.94
N GLY A 25 -4.63 -5.67 7.09
CA GLY A 25 -3.46 -5.20 7.82
C GLY A 25 -2.17 -5.35 7.02
N GLU A 26 -1.95 -6.52 6.41
CA GLU A 26 -0.80 -6.80 5.56
C GLU A 26 -0.72 -5.88 4.34
N VAL A 27 -1.84 -5.73 3.63
CA VAL A 27 -1.92 -4.82 2.46
C VAL A 27 -1.69 -3.37 2.89
N THR A 28 -2.22 -2.94 4.04
CA THR A 28 -2.00 -1.58 4.55
C THR A 28 -0.53 -1.35 4.89
N ALA A 29 0.13 -2.32 5.51
CA ALA A 29 1.55 -2.23 5.83
C ALA A 29 2.41 -2.14 4.56
N GLU A 30 2.14 -2.97 3.54
CA GLU A 30 2.86 -2.92 2.27
C GLU A 30 2.60 -1.61 1.50
N GLN A 31 1.36 -1.11 1.51
CA GLN A 31 1.03 0.20 0.95
C GLN A 31 1.84 1.31 1.65
N GLY A 32 1.96 1.25 2.98
CA GLY A 32 2.77 2.17 3.77
C GLY A 32 4.25 2.11 3.40
N ARG A 33 4.82 0.90 3.31
CA ARG A 33 6.22 0.70 2.90
C ARG A 33 6.51 1.31 1.53
N ARG A 34 5.64 1.06 0.55
CA ARG A 34 5.78 1.60 -0.82
C ARG A 34 5.62 3.11 -0.88
N LYS A 35 4.71 3.67 -0.09
CA LYS A 35 4.55 5.14 0.02
C LYS A 35 5.80 5.78 0.61
N LYS A 36 6.40 5.18 1.64
CA LYS A 36 7.66 5.66 2.20
C LYS A 36 8.77 5.70 1.15
N ILE A 37 8.92 4.65 0.35
CA ILE A 37 9.90 4.63 -0.76
C ILE A 37 9.61 5.78 -1.74
N ALA A 38 8.35 5.98 -2.11
CA ALA A 38 7.98 7.08 -2.99
C ALA A 38 8.28 8.45 -2.38
N ASP A 39 8.00 8.66 -1.10
CA ASP A 39 8.28 9.91 -0.40
C ASP A 39 9.79 10.18 -0.34
N ASP A 40 10.59 9.17 -0.01
CA ASP A 40 12.05 9.27 0.04
C ASP A 40 12.66 9.58 -1.35
N SER A 41 12.06 9.06 -2.44
CA SER A 41 12.46 9.40 -3.83
C SER A 41 11.97 10.77 -4.29
N ILE A 42 10.78 11.19 -3.86
CA ILE A 42 10.17 12.47 -4.27
C ILE A 42 10.91 13.63 -3.64
N GLN A 43 11.36 13.51 -2.37
CA GLN A 43 11.95 14.64 -1.64
C GLN A 43 13.12 15.31 -2.40
N PRO A 44 14.20 14.62 -2.79
CA PRO A 44 15.31 15.27 -3.49
C PRO A 44 14.91 15.84 -4.85
N LEU A 45 14.06 15.13 -5.60
CA LEU A 45 13.55 15.61 -6.90
C LEU A 45 12.68 16.86 -6.75
N GLN A 46 11.92 16.94 -5.67
CA GLN A 46 11.12 18.11 -5.33
C GLN A 46 12.01 19.27 -4.89
N ASP A 47 13.07 18.99 -4.13
CA ASP A 47 14.03 20.02 -3.73
C ASP A 47 14.70 20.64 -4.97
N ASP A 48 15.15 19.83 -5.94
CA ASP A 48 15.72 20.30 -7.21
C ASP A 48 14.71 21.11 -8.04
N HIS A 49 13.45 20.69 -8.07
CA HIS A 49 12.36 21.46 -8.71
C HIS A 49 12.16 22.81 -8.03
N ASP A 50 12.12 22.82 -6.70
CA ASP A 50 11.88 24.02 -5.89
C ASP A 50 13.05 25.01 -5.98
N THR A 51 14.29 24.54 -6.18
CA THR A 51 15.47 25.39 -6.44
C THR A 51 15.66 25.77 -7.91
N SER A 52 14.80 25.27 -8.82
CA SER A 52 14.96 25.42 -10.27
C SER A 52 16.24 24.81 -10.84
N ASP A 53 16.82 23.83 -10.14
CA ASP A 53 17.99 23.05 -10.57
C ASP A 53 17.59 21.78 -11.33
N ALA A 54 16.32 21.38 -11.30
CA ALA A 54 15.82 20.20 -12.01
C ALA A 54 15.96 20.33 -13.53
N ASP A 55 16.52 19.28 -14.14
CA ASP A 55 16.48 19.10 -15.59
C ASP A 55 15.19 18.41 -16.04
N ASP A 56 14.95 18.36 -17.35
CA ASP A 56 13.73 17.76 -17.92
C ASP A 56 13.54 16.28 -17.50
N ALA A 57 14.63 15.55 -17.25
CA ALA A 57 14.58 14.16 -16.82
C ALA A 57 14.16 14.05 -15.35
N GLY A 58 14.71 14.91 -14.48
CA GLY A 58 14.32 15.05 -13.08
C GLY A 58 12.85 15.42 -12.92
N GLU A 59 12.35 16.36 -13.73
CA GLU A 59 10.94 16.74 -13.76
C GLU A 59 10.02 15.58 -14.18
N ALA A 60 10.40 14.87 -15.25
CA ALA A 60 9.65 13.71 -15.71
C ALA A 60 9.61 12.60 -14.63
N LEU A 61 10.74 12.37 -13.95
CA LEU A 61 10.87 11.39 -12.88
C LEU A 61 10.05 11.80 -11.64
N LEU A 62 10.07 13.08 -11.26
CA LEU A 62 9.25 13.64 -10.18
C LEU A 62 7.76 13.42 -10.43
N ILE A 63 7.30 13.70 -11.65
CA ILE A 63 5.91 13.45 -12.06
C ILE A 63 5.58 11.97 -12.00
N ALA A 64 6.47 11.09 -12.46
CA ALA A 64 6.27 9.65 -12.42
C ALA A 64 6.12 9.12 -10.98
N TRP A 65 6.99 9.56 -10.07
CA TRP A 65 6.90 9.20 -8.65
C TRP A 65 5.63 9.74 -7.97
N LYS A 66 5.22 10.98 -8.27
CA LYS A 66 3.96 11.55 -7.76
C LYS A 66 2.74 10.75 -8.24
N ARG A 67 2.72 10.33 -9.51
CA ARG A 67 1.68 9.45 -10.07
C ARG A 67 1.68 8.07 -9.41
N TYR A 68 2.85 7.48 -9.20
CA TYR A 68 3.00 6.22 -8.47
C TYR A 68 2.43 6.31 -7.05
N ARG A 69 2.82 7.34 -6.27
CA ARG A 69 2.29 7.57 -4.93
C ARG A 69 0.77 7.77 -4.91
N SER A 70 0.24 8.48 -5.92
CA SER A 70 -1.21 8.64 -6.10
C SER A 70 -1.92 7.31 -6.37
N ALA A 71 -1.34 6.46 -7.23
CA ALA A 71 -1.87 5.12 -7.51
C ALA A 71 -1.88 4.24 -6.25
N LEU A 72 -0.82 4.29 -5.42
CA LEU A 72 -0.78 3.61 -4.13
C LEU A 72 -1.92 4.04 -3.20
N SER A 73 -2.35 5.30 -3.22
CA SER A 73 -3.47 5.76 -2.39
C SER A 73 -4.83 5.19 -2.81
N LYS A 74 -4.93 4.56 -3.99
CA LYS A 74 -6.17 4.00 -4.54
C LYS A 74 -6.25 2.48 -4.45
N ILE A 75 -5.27 1.81 -3.83
CA ILE A 75 -5.23 0.34 -3.69
C ILE A 75 -6.52 -0.24 -3.12
N GLN A 76 -7.13 0.40 -2.11
CA GLN A 76 -8.36 -0.06 -1.49
C GLN A 76 -9.60 0.03 -2.41
N GLN A 77 -9.48 0.73 -3.54
CA GLN A 77 -10.55 0.87 -4.54
C GLN A 77 -10.44 -0.20 -5.64
N GLN A 78 -9.39 -1.04 -5.62
CA GLN A 78 -9.22 -2.07 -6.62
C GLN A 78 -10.26 -3.20 -6.44
N PRO A 79 -10.73 -3.79 -7.55
CA PRO A 79 -11.52 -5.00 -7.48
C PRO A 79 -10.69 -6.12 -6.84
N GLY A 80 -11.26 -6.83 -5.88
CA GLY A 80 -10.57 -7.92 -5.19
C GLY A 80 -9.79 -7.49 -3.95
N TYR A 81 -9.72 -6.20 -3.60
CA TYR A 81 -9.21 -5.81 -2.28
C TYR A 81 -10.02 -6.49 -1.15
N PRO A 82 -9.37 -7.02 -0.09
CA PRO A 82 -7.92 -7.09 0.16
C PRO A 82 -7.25 -8.38 -0.33
N THR A 83 -7.97 -9.30 -0.97
CA THR A 83 -7.50 -10.65 -1.32
C THR A 83 -6.66 -10.72 -2.60
N ALA A 84 -6.86 -9.78 -3.53
CA ALA A 84 -6.11 -9.64 -4.76
C ALA A 84 -5.82 -8.16 -4.99
N VAL A 85 -4.54 -7.78 -4.87
CA VAL A 85 -4.08 -6.40 -5.02
C VAL A 85 -3.05 -6.34 -6.13
N GLU A 86 -3.31 -5.47 -7.11
CA GLU A 86 -2.37 -5.14 -8.18
C GLU A 86 -1.53 -3.94 -7.75
N TRP A 87 -0.26 -4.20 -7.45
CA TRP A 87 0.64 -3.12 -7.05
C TRP A 87 1.17 -2.36 -8.25
N PRO A 88 1.11 -1.01 -8.26
CA PRO A 88 1.76 -0.23 -9.30
C PRO A 88 3.28 -0.49 -9.27
N VAL A 89 3.92 -0.32 -10.44
CA VAL A 89 5.37 -0.47 -10.60
C VAL A 89 6.04 0.88 -10.27
N PRO A 90 7.07 0.89 -9.41
CA PRO A 90 7.83 2.11 -9.15
C PRO A 90 8.57 2.55 -10.44
N PRO A 91 8.71 3.85 -10.71
CA PRO A 91 9.54 4.33 -11.81
C PRO A 91 11.03 4.10 -11.53
N ASN A 92 11.82 3.98 -12.60
CA ASN A 92 13.28 3.78 -12.56
C ASN A 92 14.02 5.09 -12.75
#